data_AF-A0A2R4WUQ2-F1
#
_entry.id   AF-A0A2R4WUQ2-F1
#
_cell.length_a   1.000
_cell.length_b   1.000
_cell.length_c   1.000
_cell.angle_alpha   90.00
_cell.angle_beta   90.00
_cell.angle_gamma   90.00
#
_symmetry.space_group_name_H-M   'P 1'
#
loop_
_entity.id
_entity.type
_entity.pdbx_description
1 polymer ?
#
loop_
_entity_poly.entity_id
_entity_poly.type
_entity_poly.pdbx_seq_one_letter_code
_entity_poly.pdbx_strand_id
1 'polypeptide(L)'
;MRHAHFFRTFIHETGHGLGLKHPHDSGSGAFSPNFFPGIDPTDTSAERQRSLGVLELNHMFGSVMSYLHGYEFDDEGHVDVQPTRQRPVADDFFLEHGFAATPMAYDIAAIQYLYGANTTYASGDDVYVLPDSNDPAPFVRGEPNEAGVPESIVYQPDTAFWSCIWDTGGTDEMRYDGNRNAILDLTAATLDQSATGYGVLSYAAFIGGGYTIANGVVIENATGGGGNDLITGNAVANLLVGRGGNDTLVGGAGADRLSGGAGADVYRGTAADLDGDTILEFDKTDTVEVQGLVSAASLDGETLSFVVDGVTHRMTINGATAVPVSVTAKADGVSTIRFSSNAAAFGDVVRDLAGAGGQVYAAYDAVFGRDATGLELERGAAALGGGTSLAALATSLLASPEGQALYGSLDNAAFVNQLYQTGLGRAADPQGAAGWVAFLDAGGARGEVVAGFALSTENAAQLAPELAVGVFVPDAEAAAVARLYHGLLGRAPDAAGLASWTASLEGGATLTSVADAFLISGEYQARSPGLSNTAFVDALYNDALGRTPDTAGAVGWNLELAGGASRATVAIGIAESAEAAQHLAGAIEQSYTLAS
;
A
#
# COMPACT_ATOMS: atom_id res chain seq x y z
N MET A 1 23.14 -9.56 33.23
CA MET A 1 23.74 -8.22 33.32
C MET A 1 22.97 -7.35 32.37
N ARG A 2 22.41 -6.21 32.80
CA ARG A 2 21.55 -5.32 32.01
C ARG A 2 22.20 -4.98 30.66
N HIS A 3 21.65 -5.49 29.55
CA HIS A 3 22.36 -5.64 28.28
C HIS A 3 22.61 -4.30 27.57
N ALA A 4 21.66 -3.37 27.57
CA ALA A 4 21.80 -2.05 26.91
C ALA A 4 22.78 -1.10 27.63
N HIS A 5 22.74 -1.03 28.96
CA HIS A 5 23.65 -0.18 29.73
C HIS A 5 25.12 -0.63 29.59
N PHE A 6 25.38 -1.94 29.49
CA PHE A 6 26.74 -2.44 29.26
C PHE A 6 27.29 -1.97 27.91
N PHE A 7 26.49 -2.07 26.84
CA PHE A 7 26.93 -1.71 25.50
C PHE A 7 27.21 -0.21 25.40
N ARG A 8 26.33 0.64 25.95
CA ARG A 8 26.59 2.09 26.10
C ARG A 8 27.94 2.36 26.75
N THR A 9 28.20 1.79 27.92
CA THR A 9 29.47 2.03 28.63
C THR A 9 30.65 1.56 27.80
N PHE A 10 30.56 0.38 27.18
CA PHE A 10 31.64 -0.14 26.34
C PHE A 10 31.95 0.79 25.15
N ILE A 11 30.92 1.28 24.45
CA ILE A 11 31.07 2.15 23.30
C ILE A 11 31.57 3.54 23.72
N HIS A 12 31.09 4.07 24.84
CA HIS A 12 31.59 5.31 25.43
C HIS A 12 33.09 5.25 25.76
N GLU A 13 33.54 4.20 26.46
CA GLU A 13 34.96 4.03 26.76
C GLU A 13 35.81 3.75 25.50
N THR A 14 35.22 3.09 24.50
CA THR A 14 35.85 2.94 23.18
C THR A 14 36.04 4.29 22.49
N GLY A 15 35.06 5.20 22.61
CA GLY A 15 35.16 6.58 22.14
C GLY A 15 36.36 7.31 22.75
N HIS A 16 36.58 7.20 24.07
CA HIS A 16 37.80 7.70 24.70
C HIS A 16 39.07 7.06 24.16
N GLY A 17 39.06 5.74 23.94
CA GLY A 17 40.18 5.02 23.30
C GLY A 17 40.50 5.52 21.89
N LEU A 18 39.50 6.02 21.16
CA LEU A 18 39.63 6.66 19.85
C LEU A 18 39.94 8.16 19.93
N GLY A 19 40.08 8.73 21.13
CA GLY A 19 40.45 10.13 21.33
C GLY A 19 39.28 11.11 21.43
N LEU A 20 38.03 10.62 21.53
CA LEU A 20 36.87 11.46 21.79
C LEU A 20 36.85 11.93 23.25
N LYS A 21 36.33 13.13 23.46
CA LYS A 21 36.13 13.75 24.78
C LYS A 21 34.64 13.90 25.06
N HIS A 22 34.28 14.13 26.32
CA HIS A 22 32.91 14.49 26.62
C HIS A 22 32.57 15.86 26.02
N PRO A 23 31.32 16.10 25.59
CA PRO A 23 30.87 17.40 25.09
C PRO A 23 31.12 18.58 26.05
N HIS A 24 31.15 18.31 27.37
CA HIS A 24 31.37 19.29 28.43
C HIS A 24 32.83 19.40 28.90
N ASP A 25 33.75 18.67 28.28
CA ASP A 25 35.17 18.77 28.58
C ASP A 25 35.83 19.84 27.71
N SER A 26 36.66 20.69 28.33
CA SER A 26 37.54 21.58 27.58
C SER A 26 38.64 20.77 26.90
N GLY A 27 39.00 21.12 25.66
CA GLY A 27 40.13 20.50 24.99
C GLY A 27 41.49 20.79 25.65
N SER A 28 42.51 20.07 25.19
CA SER A 28 43.91 20.30 25.55
C SER A 28 44.71 20.43 24.27
N GLY A 29 45.38 21.58 24.05
CA GLY A 29 46.20 21.84 22.85
C GLY A 29 45.71 23.03 22.00
N ALA A 30 46.45 23.33 20.94
CA ALA A 30 46.31 24.56 20.13
C ALA A 30 45.02 24.65 19.28
N PHE A 31 44.19 23.60 19.24
CA PHE A 31 42.98 23.51 18.42
C PHE A 31 41.66 23.52 19.21
N SER A 32 41.68 23.78 20.51
CA SER A 32 40.45 23.62 21.31
C SER A 32 40.34 24.59 22.48
N PRO A 33 39.62 25.71 22.30
CA PRO A 33 39.14 26.51 23.42
C PRO A 33 37.66 26.26 23.77
N ASN A 34 36.87 25.54 22.97
CA ASN A 34 35.42 25.61 23.09
C ASN A 34 34.79 24.26 23.42
N PHE A 35 33.86 24.30 24.39
CA PHE A 35 32.91 23.24 24.68
C PHE A 35 31.99 22.98 23.48
N PHE A 36 31.23 21.87 23.51
CA PHE A 36 30.17 21.63 22.54
C PHE A 36 29.22 22.86 22.46
N PRO A 37 28.71 23.24 21.26
CA PRO A 37 27.90 24.44 21.10
C PRO A 37 26.76 24.57 22.11
N GLY A 38 26.64 25.78 22.70
CA GLY A 38 25.65 26.11 23.71
C GLY A 38 26.02 25.76 25.16
N ILE A 39 27.18 25.15 25.41
CA ILE A 39 27.72 24.97 26.76
C ILE A 39 28.47 26.24 27.19
N ASP A 40 28.04 26.85 28.30
CA ASP A 40 28.66 28.07 28.81
C ASP A 40 30.01 27.76 29.50
N PRO A 41 31.13 28.37 29.06
CA PRO A 41 32.43 28.15 29.68
C PRO A 41 32.54 28.68 31.12
N THR A 42 31.63 29.56 31.54
CA THR A 42 31.59 30.16 32.89
C THR A 42 30.84 29.31 33.91
N ASP A 43 30.03 28.34 33.45
CA ASP A 43 29.32 27.39 34.30
C ASP A 43 30.29 26.54 35.13
N THR A 44 29.83 26.01 36.26
CA THR A 44 30.58 25.00 37.01
C THR A 44 30.65 23.69 36.22
N SER A 45 31.62 22.82 36.55
CA SER A 45 31.72 21.51 35.89
C SER A 45 30.44 20.66 36.04
N ALA A 46 29.72 20.80 37.15
CA ALA A 46 28.47 20.08 37.37
C ALA A 46 27.30 20.64 36.54
N GLU A 47 27.30 21.94 36.25
CA GLU A 47 26.33 22.59 35.37
C GLU A 47 26.62 22.23 33.90
N ARG A 48 27.89 22.30 33.46
CA ARG A 48 28.26 21.89 32.10
C ARG A 48 27.97 20.43 31.80
N GLN A 49 28.20 19.52 32.75
CA GLN A 49 27.85 18.10 32.62
C GLN A 49 26.35 17.86 32.37
N ARG A 50 25.51 18.84 32.71
CA ARG A 50 24.06 18.77 32.60
C ARG A 50 23.48 19.70 31.53
N SER A 51 24.33 20.42 30.80
CA SER A 51 23.88 21.31 29.74
C SER A 51 23.50 20.49 28.51
N LEU A 52 22.25 20.61 28.06
CA LEU A 52 21.79 20.05 26.79
C LEU A 52 22.37 20.78 25.56
N GLY A 53 23.15 21.86 25.77
CA GLY A 53 23.72 22.64 24.69
C GLY A 53 22.66 23.42 23.91
N VAL A 54 23.02 23.88 22.72
CA VAL A 54 22.10 24.59 21.82
C VAL A 54 21.09 23.61 21.22
N LEU A 55 19.81 23.98 21.20
CA LEU A 55 18.70 23.14 20.68
C LEU A 55 18.71 21.69 21.19
N GLU A 56 19.21 21.49 22.40
CA GLU A 56 19.25 20.19 23.06
C GLU A 56 20.12 19.11 22.39
N LEU A 57 21.04 19.54 21.53
CA LEU A 57 21.90 18.64 20.73
C LEU A 57 22.94 17.86 21.56
N ASN A 58 23.24 18.28 22.80
CA ASN A 58 24.14 17.55 23.70
C ASN A 58 23.37 16.53 24.56
N HIS A 59 23.01 15.41 23.95
CA HIS A 59 22.38 14.26 24.60
C HIS A 59 22.71 12.98 23.84
N MET A 60 22.25 11.84 24.34
CA MET A 60 22.66 10.54 23.82
C MET A 60 22.27 10.25 22.38
N PHE A 61 21.26 10.91 21.80
CA PHE A 61 20.93 10.72 20.38
C PHE A 61 21.94 11.42 19.47
N GLY A 62 22.57 12.49 19.96
CA GLY A 62 23.66 13.18 19.26
C GLY A 62 25.04 12.56 19.48
N SER A 63 25.34 12.17 20.72
CA SER A 63 26.64 11.61 21.08
C SER A 63 26.53 10.66 22.28
N VAL A 64 27.07 9.45 22.13
CA VAL A 64 27.24 8.48 23.23
C VAL A 64 28.21 9.01 24.30
N MET A 65 29.02 10.01 23.96
CA MET A 65 29.92 10.70 24.90
C MET A 65 29.19 11.70 25.80
N SER A 66 27.91 12.00 25.56
CA SER A 66 27.10 12.78 26.50
C SER A 66 26.78 11.98 27.77
N TYR A 67 26.56 12.68 28.88
CA TYR A 67 26.03 12.10 30.12
C TYR A 67 24.51 12.24 30.24
N LEU A 68 23.85 12.85 29.25
CA LEU A 68 22.42 13.11 29.25
C LEU A 68 21.69 12.03 28.44
N HIS A 69 20.86 11.26 29.13
CA HIS A 69 20.18 10.06 28.60
C HIS A 69 18.68 10.01 28.93
N GLY A 70 18.11 11.06 29.53
CA GLY A 70 16.69 11.06 29.88
C GLY A 70 15.83 11.51 28.70
N TYR A 71 14.82 10.71 28.39
CA TYR A 71 13.70 11.06 27.53
C TYR A 71 12.45 10.41 28.11
N GLU A 72 11.28 10.91 27.72
CA GLU A 72 9.98 10.33 28.02
C GLU A 72 9.21 10.10 26.73
N PHE A 73 8.13 9.34 26.84
CA PHE A 73 7.09 9.35 25.82
C PHE A 73 5.98 10.26 26.30
N ASP A 74 5.44 11.09 25.41
CA ASP A 74 4.15 11.74 25.65
C ASP A 74 3.00 10.71 25.66
N ASP A 75 1.78 11.17 25.90
CA ASP A 75 0.60 10.30 25.96
C ASP A 75 0.29 9.65 24.60
N GLU A 76 0.81 10.23 23.52
CA GLU A 76 0.71 9.76 22.14
C GLU A 76 1.86 8.83 21.72
N GLY A 77 2.89 8.68 22.56
CA GLY A 77 4.02 7.81 22.32
C GLY A 77 5.17 8.44 21.54
N HIS A 78 5.23 9.77 21.43
CA HIS A 78 6.36 10.51 20.86
C HIS A 78 7.48 10.71 21.87
N VAL A 79 8.72 10.65 21.41
CA VAL A 79 9.92 10.91 22.22
C VAL A 79 10.01 12.41 22.55
N ASP A 80 9.98 12.72 23.84
CA ASP A 80 10.25 14.05 24.39
C ASP A 80 11.56 14.04 25.18
N VAL A 81 12.54 14.84 24.75
CA VAL A 81 13.82 14.98 25.44
C VAL A 81 13.63 15.95 26.60
N GLN A 82 13.55 15.44 27.83
CA GLN A 82 13.31 16.30 28.98
C GLN A 82 14.59 16.91 29.57
N PRO A 83 14.73 18.25 29.62
CA PRO A 83 15.88 18.93 30.21
C PRO A 83 16.12 18.64 31.69
N THR A 84 15.07 18.22 32.40
CA THR A 84 15.08 18.05 33.85
C THR A 84 15.34 16.60 34.29
N ARG A 85 15.19 15.60 33.39
CA ARG A 85 15.45 14.20 33.70
C ARG A 85 16.86 13.80 33.24
N GLN A 86 17.76 13.75 34.21
CA GLN A 86 19.18 13.43 34.00
C GLN A 86 19.45 11.92 33.83
N ARG A 87 18.47 11.09 34.17
CA ARG A 87 18.41 9.62 34.06
C ARG A 87 16.94 9.22 34.00
N PRO A 88 16.57 8.07 33.40
CA PRO A 88 15.32 7.41 33.78
C PRO A 88 15.33 7.25 35.31
N VAL A 89 14.26 7.68 36.00
CA VAL A 89 14.20 7.55 37.46
C VAL A 89 14.20 6.09 37.86
N ALA A 90 14.61 5.76 39.09
CA ALA A 90 14.74 4.38 39.60
C ALA A 90 13.48 3.50 39.41
N ASP A 91 12.33 4.13 39.22
CA ASP A 91 11.02 3.53 39.03
C ASP A 91 10.49 3.67 37.57
N ASP A 92 11.28 4.23 36.64
CA ASP A 92 10.95 4.30 35.21
C ASP A 92 11.14 2.93 34.55
N PHE A 93 10.14 2.55 33.76
CA PHE A 93 10.13 1.35 32.92
C PHE A 93 11.36 1.24 31.99
N PHE A 94 12.02 2.37 31.68
CA PHE A 94 13.11 2.52 30.71
C PHE A 94 14.53 2.26 31.23
N LEU A 95 14.71 1.72 32.44
CA LEU A 95 16.05 1.46 32.99
C LEU A 95 16.79 0.26 32.37
N GLU A 96 16.12 -0.52 31.52
CA GLU A 96 16.67 -1.76 30.94
C GLU A 96 16.86 -1.73 29.41
N HIS A 97 16.28 -0.73 28.72
CA HIS A 97 16.29 -0.49 27.27
C HIS A 97 16.48 1.02 27.01
N GLY A 98 16.49 1.50 25.76
CA GLY A 98 16.48 2.96 25.53
C GLY A 98 17.83 3.67 25.59
N PHE A 99 18.95 2.95 25.64
CA PHE A 99 20.28 3.57 25.57
C PHE A 99 20.84 3.55 24.14
N ALA A 100 21.66 4.54 23.82
CA ALA A 100 22.49 4.51 22.62
C ALA A 100 23.45 3.31 22.64
N ALA A 101 23.44 2.56 21.55
CA ALA A 101 24.21 1.35 21.37
C ALA A 101 25.37 1.55 20.38
N THR A 102 25.33 2.52 19.47
CA THR A 102 26.43 2.77 18.53
C THR A 102 27.10 4.10 18.83
N PRO A 103 28.26 4.40 18.21
CA PRO A 103 28.62 5.79 17.98
C PRO A 103 27.46 6.51 17.30
N MET A 104 27.15 7.72 17.74
CA MET A 104 26.07 8.54 17.20
C MET A 104 26.62 9.57 16.20
N ALA A 105 25.76 10.37 15.57
CA ALA A 105 26.14 11.24 14.45
C ALA A 105 27.38 12.12 14.72
N TYR A 106 27.48 12.76 15.89
CA TYR A 106 28.65 13.57 16.25
C TYR A 106 29.89 12.72 16.55
N ASP A 107 29.71 11.53 17.12
CA ASP A 107 30.82 10.61 17.40
C ASP A 107 31.40 10.09 16.08
N ILE A 108 30.54 9.68 15.15
CA ILE A 108 30.92 9.23 13.80
C ILE A 108 31.68 10.36 13.10
N ALA A 109 31.13 11.57 13.05
CA ALA A 109 31.78 12.72 12.41
C ALA A 109 33.15 13.03 13.03
N ALA A 110 33.28 12.98 14.37
CA ALA A 110 34.53 13.22 15.06
C ALA A 110 35.57 12.12 14.79
N ILE A 111 35.16 10.85 14.76
CA ILE A 111 36.04 9.71 14.39
C ILE A 111 36.51 9.86 12.95
N GLN A 112 35.61 10.20 12.02
CA GLN A 112 35.95 10.43 10.62
C GLN A 112 36.91 11.61 10.44
N TYR A 113 36.76 12.66 11.24
CA TYR A 113 37.70 13.79 11.25
C TYR A 113 39.11 13.36 11.68
N LEU A 114 39.22 12.50 12.70
CA LEU A 114 40.49 12.05 13.24
C LEU A 114 41.19 11.02 12.36
N TYR A 115 40.43 10.10 11.74
CA TYR A 115 40.98 8.89 11.12
C TYR A 115 40.61 8.73 9.63
N GLY A 116 39.74 9.59 9.10
CA GLY A 116 39.14 9.45 7.78
C GLY A 116 37.85 8.64 7.79
N ALA A 117 36.99 8.87 6.80
CA ALA A 117 35.73 8.12 6.66
C ALA A 117 35.97 6.71 6.08
N ASN A 118 35.28 5.73 6.66
CA ASN A 118 35.17 4.40 6.06
C ASN A 118 34.10 4.45 4.97
N THR A 119 34.49 4.27 3.71
CA THR A 119 33.64 4.45 2.53
C THR A 119 33.16 3.13 1.91
N THR A 120 33.32 2.02 2.63
CA THR A 120 32.99 0.67 2.13
C THR A 120 32.22 -0.17 3.16
N TYR A 121 31.62 0.47 4.17
CA TYR A 121 30.86 -0.22 5.21
C TYR A 121 29.38 -0.13 4.86
N ALA A 122 28.67 -1.27 4.87
CA ALA A 122 27.28 -1.35 4.41
C ALA A 122 27.15 -0.64 3.06
N SER A 123 27.71 -1.26 2.02
CA SER A 123 27.77 -0.65 0.68
C SER A 123 26.91 -1.41 -0.33
N GLY A 124 25.98 -2.21 0.17
CA GLY A 124 25.01 -2.99 -0.60
C GLY A 124 23.61 -2.54 -0.24
N ASP A 125 22.59 -3.22 -0.77
CA ASP A 125 21.21 -2.88 -0.45
C ASP A 125 20.86 -3.44 0.93
N ASP A 126 20.79 -2.55 1.93
CA ASP A 126 20.61 -2.89 3.33
C ASP A 126 19.21 -2.50 3.85
N VAL A 127 18.68 -3.26 4.82
CA VAL A 127 17.36 -3.01 5.44
C VAL A 127 17.50 -2.78 6.94
N TYR A 128 17.10 -1.60 7.38
CA TYR A 128 17.17 -1.13 8.76
C TYR A 128 15.80 -1.23 9.44
N VAL A 129 15.58 -2.32 10.17
CA VAL A 129 14.27 -2.63 10.79
C VAL A 129 14.14 -2.02 12.19
N LEU A 130 13.05 -1.29 12.43
CA LEU A 130 12.69 -0.72 13.74
C LEU A 130 12.23 -1.81 14.71
N PRO A 131 12.62 -1.74 16.00
CA PRO A 131 12.14 -2.68 17.02
C PRO A 131 10.66 -2.45 17.37
N ASP A 132 9.94 -3.54 17.70
CA ASP A 132 8.52 -3.49 18.16
C ASP A 132 8.35 -3.89 19.65
N SER A 133 9.45 -4.20 20.35
CA SER A 133 9.44 -4.64 21.74
C SER A 133 10.60 -4.05 22.55
N ASN A 134 10.29 -3.67 23.80
CA ASN A 134 11.27 -3.26 24.81
C ASN A 134 11.83 -4.43 25.63
N ASP A 135 11.29 -5.65 25.46
CA ASP A 135 11.70 -6.83 26.24
C ASP A 135 13.03 -7.42 25.74
N PRO A 136 13.98 -7.79 26.63
CA PRO A 136 15.35 -8.19 26.26
C PRO A 136 15.59 -9.70 25.94
N ALA A 137 14.69 -10.47 25.31
CA ALA A 137 14.94 -11.92 25.12
C ALA A 137 14.45 -12.54 23.78
N PRO A 138 15.17 -13.55 23.20
CA PRO A 138 16.09 -14.45 23.92
C PRO A 138 17.52 -14.59 23.38
N PHE A 139 18.46 -14.58 24.33
CA PHE A 139 19.75 -15.25 24.24
C PHE A 139 19.58 -16.78 24.16
N VAL A 140 20.01 -17.42 23.06
CA VAL A 140 20.20 -18.88 23.03
C VAL A 140 21.59 -19.22 23.52
N ARG A 141 21.68 -19.90 24.68
CA ARG A 141 22.84 -20.74 25.02
C ARG A 141 22.36 -22.19 25.03
N GLY A 142 22.72 -22.93 23.99
CA GLY A 142 22.58 -24.37 23.90
C GLY A 142 23.85 -24.96 23.29
N GLU A 143 24.46 -25.92 23.99
CA GLU A 143 25.54 -26.74 23.44
C GLU A 143 25.07 -27.46 22.15
N PRO A 144 25.95 -27.73 21.17
CA PRO A 144 25.60 -28.40 19.93
C PRO A 144 24.90 -29.74 20.17
N ASN A 145 23.91 -30.08 19.33
CA ASN A 145 23.34 -31.43 19.32
C ASN A 145 24.40 -32.48 18.91
N GLU A 146 24.10 -33.77 19.13
CA GLU A 146 25.03 -34.91 18.91
C GLU A 146 25.62 -35.02 17.47
N ALA A 147 25.15 -34.22 16.52
CA ALA A 147 25.66 -34.15 15.15
C ALA A 147 26.64 -32.99 14.87
N GLY A 148 26.93 -32.12 15.84
CA GLY A 148 27.94 -31.06 15.71
C GLY A 148 27.57 -29.92 14.75
N VAL A 149 26.29 -29.77 14.41
CA VAL A 149 25.79 -28.66 13.60
C VAL A 149 25.30 -27.56 14.55
N PRO A 150 25.81 -26.31 14.44
CA PRO A 150 25.14 -25.17 15.06
C PRO A 150 23.73 -25.07 14.49
N GLU A 151 22.69 -25.14 15.34
CA GLU A 151 21.36 -24.71 14.92
C GLU A 151 21.48 -23.26 14.41
N SER A 152 20.95 -22.97 13.23
CA SER A 152 21.03 -21.64 12.65
C SER A 152 20.36 -20.65 13.61
N ILE A 153 21.18 -19.79 14.22
CA ILE A 153 20.71 -18.70 15.07
C ILE A 153 20.06 -17.68 14.14
N VAL A 154 18.74 -17.55 14.24
CA VAL A 154 18.02 -16.34 13.80
C VAL A 154 18.12 -15.37 14.96
N TYR A 155 18.85 -14.27 14.79
CA TYR A 155 18.83 -13.18 15.75
C TYR A 155 17.45 -12.52 15.72
N GLN A 156 16.71 -12.58 16.82
CA GLN A 156 15.66 -11.58 17.07
C GLN A 156 16.33 -10.38 17.74
N PRO A 157 16.22 -9.16 17.17
CA PRO A 157 16.89 -7.97 17.65
C PRO A 157 16.23 -7.36 18.91
N ASP A 158 15.52 -8.16 19.70
CA ASP A 158 14.68 -7.69 20.82
C ASP A 158 15.56 -7.29 22.03
N THR A 159 16.32 -6.21 21.86
CA THR A 159 16.64 -5.23 22.89
C THR A 159 16.44 -3.87 22.23
N ALA A 160 15.39 -3.13 22.57
CA ALA A 160 15.22 -1.77 22.06
C ALA A 160 16.41 -0.88 22.48
N PHE A 161 17.18 -0.42 21.49
CA PHE A 161 18.29 0.53 21.65
C PHE A 161 18.31 1.54 20.51
N TRP A 162 18.99 2.65 20.73
CA TRP A 162 19.17 3.69 19.74
C TRP A 162 20.49 3.50 18.99
N SER A 163 20.45 3.59 17.67
CA SER A 163 21.64 3.52 16.83
C SER A 163 21.68 4.66 15.82
N CYS A 164 22.87 4.96 15.31
CA CYS A 164 23.04 5.85 14.19
C CYS A 164 23.54 5.05 12.99
N ILE A 165 22.85 5.16 11.86
CA ILE A 165 23.17 4.44 10.64
C ILE A 165 24.37 5.12 9.98
N TRP A 166 25.43 4.34 9.73
CA TRP A 166 26.49 4.68 8.79
C TRP A 166 26.42 3.69 7.64
N ASP A 167 26.01 4.18 6.48
CA ASP A 167 25.89 3.43 5.24
C ASP A 167 26.65 4.20 4.14
N THR A 168 27.27 3.50 3.21
CA THR A 168 28.14 4.11 2.19
C THR A 168 27.68 3.90 0.76
N GLY A 169 26.52 3.27 0.57
CA GLY A 169 25.81 3.22 -0.70
C GLY A 169 25.08 1.90 -0.88
N GLY A 170 24.24 1.85 -1.90
CA GLY A 170 23.24 0.80 -2.04
C GLY A 170 21.94 1.46 -2.43
N THR A 171 20.86 0.70 -2.35
CA THR A 171 19.50 1.24 -2.29
C THR A 171 18.87 0.68 -1.03
N ASP A 172 18.80 1.52 -0.02
CA ASP A 172 18.54 1.10 1.35
C ASP A 172 17.10 1.37 1.76
N GLU A 173 16.62 0.60 2.75
CA GLU A 173 15.27 0.71 3.24
C GLU A 173 15.24 0.81 4.77
N MET A 174 14.52 1.80 5.29
CA MET A 174 14.07 1.79 6.68
C MET A 174 12.70 1.12 6.79
N ARG A 175 12.55 0.12 7.67
CA ARG A 175 11.33 -0.68 7.73
C ARG A 175 10.79 -0.82 9.14
N TYR A 176 9.47 -0.83 9.27
CA TYR A 176 8.77 -1.26 10.47
C TYR A 176 7.70 -2.30 10.12
N ASP A 177 7.65 -3.39 10.88
CA ASP A 177 6.77 -4.53 10.60
C ASP A 177 5.72 -4.75 11.71
N GLY A 178 5.64 -3.86 12.70
CA GLY A 178 4.67 -3.92 13.79
C GLY A 178 3.34 -3.22 13.46
N ASN A 179 2.45 -3.12 14.45
CA ASN A 179 1.11 -2.51 14.30
C ASN A 179 0.91 -1.23 15.13
N ARG A 180 1.99 -0.70 15.70
CA ARG A 180 1.97 0.59 16.42
C ARG A 180 2.15 1.72 15.42
N ASN A 181 1.76 2.93 15.81
CA ASN A 181 2.21 4.11 15.08
C ASN A 181 3.75 4.18 15.12
N ALA A 182 4.37 4.46 14.00
CA ALA A 182 5.80 4.62 13.86
C ALA A 182 6.13 5.94 13.17
N ILE A 183 7.29 6.49 13.52
CA ILE A 183 7.92 7.59 12.81
C ILE A 183 9.11 7.01 12.06
N LEU A 184 9.11 7.15 10.74
CA LEU A 184 10.22 6.79 9.87
C LEU A 184 10.66 8.07 9.16
N ASP A 185 11.83 8.58 9.50
CA ASP A 185 12.35 9.84 8.96
C ASP A 185 13.75 9.62 8.37
N LEU A 186 13.86 9.81 7.05
CA LEU A 186 15.08 9.57 6.28
C LEU A 186 16.05 10.76 6.31
N THR A 187 15.83 11.75 7.18
CA THR A 187 16.68 12.94 7.31
C THR A 187 17.99 12.63 8.03
N ALA A 188 19.08 12.64 7.26
CA ALA A 188 20.44 12.55 7.77
C ALA A 188 20.84 13.75 8.63
N ALA A 189 21.78 13.51 9.54
CA ALA A 189 22.34 14.54 10.40
C ALA A 189 22.98 15.68 9.60
N THR A 190 22.68 16.93 9.95
CA THR A 190 23.30 18.12 9.33
C THR A 190 24.61 18.54 10.00
N LEU A 191 24.86 18.07 11.22
CA LEU A 191 25.99 18.45 12.08
C LEU A 191 26.10 19.96 12.37
N ASP A 192 24.98 20.68 12.26
CA ASP A 192 24.89 22.10 12.57
C ASP A 192 23.99 22.39 13.78
N GLN A 193 23.81 23.66 14.11
CA GLN A 193 22.99 24.10 15.25
C GLN A 193 21.51 24.23 14.85
N SER A 194 20.95 23.16 14.28
CA SER A 194 19.54 23.04 13.92
C SER A 194 18.90 21.82 14.57
N ALA A 195 17.58 21.68 14.45
CA ALA A 195 16.86 20.52 14.99
C ALA A 195 17.30 19.17 14.39
N THR A 196 17.93 19.18 13.20
CA THR A 196 18.43 18.00 12.50
C THR A 196 19.93 17.80 12.71
N GLY A 197 20.55 18.49 13.68
CA GLY A 197 22.00 18.45 13.94
C GLY A 197 22.56 17.04 14.12
N TYR A 198 21.81 16.12 14.75
CA TYR A 198 22.15 14.70 14.87
C TYR A 198 21.27 13.75 14.03
N GLY A 199 20.51 14.31 13.09
CA GLY A 199 19.49 13.61 12.32
C GLY A 199 18.14 13.66 13.03
N VAL A 200 17.15 13.00 12.45
CA VAL A 200 15.83 12.83 13.07
C VAL A 200 15.70 11.39 13.58
N LEU A 201 14.98 11.22 14.69
CA LEU A 201 14.73 9.90 15.27
C LEU A 201 13.63 9.18 14.50
N SER A 202 13.91 7.94 14.13
CA SER A 202 12.93 6.99 13.63
C SER A 202 12.67 5.90 14.68
N TYR A 203 11.41 5.66 15.03
CA TYR A 203 11.01 4.76 16.12
C TYR A 203 9.53 4.36 16.06
N ALA A 204 9.20 3.25 16.68
CA ALA A 204 7.82 2.86 16.96
C ALA A 204 7.35 3.44 18.30
N ALA A 205 6.09 3.86 18.39
CA ALA A 205 5.53 4.49 19.58
C ALA A 205 5.73 3.63 20.85
N PHE A 206 6.21 4.27 21.91
CA PHE A 206 6.58 3.65 23.20
C PHE A 206 7.74 2.65 23.17
N ILE A 207 8.45 2.50 22.04
CA ILE A 207 9.64 1.65 21.95
C ILE A 207 10.90 2.49 22.13
N GLY A 208 11.68 2.16 23.16
CA GLY A 208 12.95 2.82 23.47
C GLY A 208 14.08 2.38 22.55
N GLY A 209 13.86 2.42 21.23
CA GLY A 209 14.85 2.01 20.27
C GLY A 209 14.46 2.37 18.85
N GLY A 210 15.48 2.48 18.00
CA GLY A 210 15.32 3.00 16.65
C GLY A 210 16.62 3.62 16.13
N TYR A 211 16.49 4.48 15.12
CA TYR A 211 17.63 4.98 14.36
C TYR A 211 17.66 6.51 14.26
N THR A 212 18.87 7.06 14.19
CA THR A 212 19.17 8.29 13.46
C THR A 212 20.05 7.94 12.25
N ILE A 213 20.21 8.88 11.32
CA ILE A 213 21.04 8.68 10.12
C ILE A 213 22.24 9.63 10.19
N ALA A 214 23.46 9.11 10.00
CA ALA A 214 24.68 9.92 10.05
C ALA A 214 24.80 10.87 8.86
N ASN A 215 25.59 11.93 9.01
CA ASN A 215 25.78 12.92 7.95
C ASN A 215 26.38 12.29 6.68
N GLY A 216 25.79 12.63 5.53
CA GLY A 216 26.25 12.15 4.23
C GLY A 216 25.78 10.73 3.86
N VAL A 217 25.04 10.07 4.75
CA VAL A 217 24.31 8.84 4.45
C VAL A 217 22.99 9.18 3.76
N VAL A 218 22.60 8.38 2.78
CA VAL A 218 21.30 8.46 2.11
C VAL A 218 20.61 7.13 2.33
N ILE A 219 19.32 7.17 2.67
CA ILE A 219 18.42 6.02 2.67
C ILE A 219 17.33 6.35 1.66
N GLU A 220 17.10 5.47 0.69
CA GLU A 220 16.22 5.74 -0.44
C GLU A 220 14.77 5.39 -0.15
N ASN A 221 14.50 4.40 0.70
CA ASN A 221 13.17 3.85 0.84
C ASN A 221 12.73 3.76 2.31
N ALA A 222 11.42 3.84 2.54
CA ALA A 222 10.84 3.55 3.84
C ALA A 222 9.53 2.79 3.73
N THR A 223 9.32 1.86 4.66
CA THR A 223 8.08 1.07 4.75
C THR A 223 7.57 1.04 6.19
N GLY A 224 6.35 1.55 6.40
CA GLY A 224 5.59 1.50 7.64
C GLY A 224 4.97 0.14 7.96
N GLY A 225 4.30 0.09 9.09
CA GLY A 225 3.62 -1.07 9.66
C GLY A 225 2.10 -1.00 9.51
N GLY A 226 1.37 -1.57 10.47
CA GLY A 226 -0.10 -1.54 10.51
C GLY A 226 -0.71 -0.43 11.38
N GLY A 227 0.09 0.56 11.79
CA GLY A 227 -0.34 1.68 12.63
C GLY A 227 -0.52 2.97 11.83
N ASN A 228 -0.88 4.09 12.48
CA ASN A 228 -0.94 5.39 11.80
C ASN A 228 0.47 6.00 11.79
N ASP A 229 1.20 5.76 10.73
CA ASP A 229 2.63 6.07 10.62
C ASP A 229 2.86 7.46 10.04
N LEU A 230 3.96 8.08 10.46
CA LEU A 230 4.50 9.29 9.83
C LEU A 230 5.79 8.91 9.13
N ILE A 231 5.78 8.99 7.80
CA ILE A 231 6.92 8.64 6.96
C ILE A 231 7.40 9.90 6.24
N THR A 232 8.63 10.31 6.50
CA THR A 232 9.30 11.45 5.88
C THR A 232 10.50 10.98 5.06
N GLY A 233 10.48 11.24 3.76
CA GLY A 233 11.61 11.03 2.86
C GLY A 233 12.66 12.13 2.98
N ASN A 234 13.49 12.27 1.94
CA ASN A 234 14.60 13.22 1.94
C ASN A 234 14.68 14.00 0.62
N ALA A 235 15.87 14.18 0.06
CA ALA A 235 16.08 15.00 -1.13
C ALA A 235 16.31 14.17 -2.41
N VAL A 236 16.36 12.83 -2.29
CA VAL A 236 16.44 11.93 -3.44
C VAL A 236 15.06 11.36 -3.75
N ALA A 237 14.89 10.78 -4.94
CA ALA A 237 13.64 10.10 -5.28
C ALA A 237 13.42 8.88 -4.39
N ASN A 238 12.48 8.97 -3.46
CA ASN A 238 12.19 7.94 -2.48
C ASN A 238 11.05 7.01 -2.92
N LEU A 239 11.04 5.78 -2.40
CA LEU A 239 9.84 4.92 -2.33
C LEU A 239 9.35 4.86 -0.88
N LEU A 240 8.18 5.42 -0.62
CA LEU A 240 7.57 5.45 0.72
C LEU A 240 6.26 4.65 0.71
N VAL A 241 6.13 3.68 1.63
CA VAL A 241 4.98 2.78 1.73
C VAL A 241 4.44 2.79 3.17
N GLY A 242 3.20 3.23 3.39
CA GLY A 242 2.55 3.26 4.71
C GLY A 242 2.08 1.88 5.19
N ARG A 243 1.46 1.12 4.28
CA ARG A 243 0.82 -0.20 4.45
C ARG A 243 -0.57 -0.13 5.05
N GLY A 244 -0.77 -0.02 6.35
CA GLY A 244 -2.11 -0.03 6.92
C GLY A 244 -2.20 0.86 8.13
N GLY A 245 -3.37 1.46 8.36
CA GLY A 245 -3.50 2.60 9.26
C GLY A 245 -3.70 3.88 8.46
N ASN A 246 -3.97 4.99 9.13
CA ASN A 246 -4.11 6.30 8.49
C ASN A 246 -2.76 7.00 8.52
N ASP A 247 -2.00 6.84 7.46
CA ASP A 247 -0.60 7.25 7.38
C ASP A 247 -0.46 8.70 6.88
N THR A 248 0.65 9.33 7.24
CA THR A 248 1.08 10.61 6.67
C THR A 248 2.41 10.42 5.99
N LEU A 249 2.42 10.59 4.67
CA LEU A 249 3.61 10.46 3.82
C LEU A 249 4.06 11.84 3.36
N VAL A 250 5.31 12.16 3.65
CA VAL A 250 6.01 13.37 3.20
C VAL A 250 7.19 12.94 2.34
N GLY A 251 7.05 13.03 1.01
CA GLY A 251 8.13 12.63 0.07
C GLY A 251 9.41 13.41 0.31
N GLY A 252 9.29 14.74 0.44
CA GLY A 252 10.43 15.63 0.51
C GLY A 252 10.72 16.19 -0.88
N ALA A 253 11.99 16.48 -1.17
CA ALA A 253 12.37 16.89 -2.51
C ALA A 253 12.75 15.64 -3.32
N GLY A 254 12.42 15.61 -4.60
CA GLY A 254 12.64 14.40 -5.38
C GLY A 254 11.52 14.25 -6.39
N ALA A 255 11.49 13.11 -7.07
CA ALA A 255 10.29 12.67 -7.76
C ALA A 255 9.91 11.36 -7.10
N ASP A 256 9.12 11.47 -6.03
CA ASP A 256 8.92 10.39 -5.08
C ASP A 256 7.81 9.46 -5.53
N ARG A 257 7.85 8.23 -5.02
CA ARG A 257 6.84 7.21 -5.24
C ARG A 257 6.20 6.89 -3.90
N LEU A 258 4.94 7.26 -3.74
CA LEU A 258 4.25 7.26 -2.44
C LEU A 258 3.07 6.29 -2.47
N SER A 259 2.90 5.47 -1.44
CA SER A 259 1.74 4.61 -1.24
C SER A 259 1.35 4.63 0.23
N GLY A 260 0.16 5.13 0.56
CA GLY A 260 -0.40 5.10 1.91
C GLY A 260 -0.85 3.70 2.29
N GLY A 261 -1.58 3.02 1.41
CA GLY A 261 -2.09 1.68 1.60
C GLY A 261 -3.51 1.68 2.16
N ALA A 262 -3.75 0.89 3.20
CA ALA A 262 -5.08 0.70 3.76
C ALA A 262 -5.36 1.72 4.87
N GLY A 263 -6.11 2.76 4.56
CA GLY A 263 -6.54 3.75 5.54
C GLY A 263 -7.06 4.99 4.85
N ALA A 264 -7.19 6.06 5.63
CA ALA A 264 -7.39 7.40 5.11
C ALA A 264 -6.08 8.16 5.23
N ASP A 265 -5.30 8.16 4.15
CA ASP A 265 -3.91 8.59 4.18
C ASP A 265 -3.74 10.04 3.74
N VAL A 266 -2.60 10.62 4.12
CA VAL A 266 -2.28 12.02 3.86
C VAL A 266 -0.93 12.11 3.16
N TYR A 267 -0.96 12.51 1.88
CA TYR A 267 0.23 12.86 1.13
C TYR A 267 0.51 14.35 1.30
N ARG A 268 1.59 14.71 2.01
CA ARG A 268 1.83 16.08 2.47
C ARG A 268 3.18 16.61 1.99
N GLY A 269 3.22 17.87 1.56
CA GLY A 269 4.48 18.55 1.25
C GLY A 269 4.29 20.03 0.92
N THR A 270 5.38 20.75 0.68
CA THR A 270 5.28 22.03 -0.02
C THR A 270 4.85 21.82 -1.47
N ALA A 271 4.43 22.87 -2.16
CA ALA A 271 4.10 22.77 -3.58
C ALA A 271 5.29 22.31 -4.44
N ALA A 272 6.53 22.63 -4.03
CA ALA A 272 7.73 22.23 -4.73
C ALA A 272 8.09 20.76 -4.45
N ASP A 273 7.89 20.31 -3.22
CA ASP A 273 8.13 18.92 -2.81
C ASP A 273 7.20 17.96 -3.55
N LEU A 274 5.91 18.29 -3.61
CA LEU A 274 4.90 17.47 -4.30
C LEU A 274 5.00 17.51 -5.83
N ASP A 275 5.80 18.40 -6.43
CA ASP A 275 5.88 18.57 -7.89
C ASP A 275 6.76 17.49 -8.51
N GLY A 276 6.16 16.61 -9.32
CA GLY A 276 6.82 15.46 -9.94
C GLY A 276 6.61 14.14 -9.21
N ASP A 277 6.02 14.16 -8.02
CA ASP A 277 5.70 12.96 -7.26
C ASP A 277 4.66 12.08 -7.95
N THR A 278 4.70 10.80 -7.62
CA THR A 278 3.74 9.79 -8.06
C THR A 278 3.15 9.08 -6.85
N ILE A 279 1.85 9.28 -6.63
CA ILE A 279 1.07 8.44 -5.73
C ILE A 279 0.71 7.14 -6.47
N LEU A 280 1.17 6.01 -5.95
CA LEU A 280 1.15 4.70 -6.59
C LEU A 280 -0.19 4.00 -6.51
N GLU A 281 -0.89 4.21 -5.41
CA GLU A 281 -2.27 3.81 -5.18
C GLU A 281 -2.94 4.94 -4.42
N PHE A 282 -4.24 5.12 -4.67
CA PHE A 282 -4.96 6.22 -4.08
C PHE A 282 -6.33 5.71 -3.65
N ASP A 283 -6.53 5.58 -2.34
CA ASP A 283 -7.85 5.38 -1.78
C ASP A 283 -8.60 6.71 -1.78
N LYS A 284 -9.90 6.66 -2.02
CA LYS A 284 -10.76 7.86 -2.06
C LYS A 284 -10.92 8.57 -0.72
N THR A 285 -10.52 7.94 0.39
CA THR A 285 -10.42 8.57 1.71
C THR A 285 -9.10 9.32 1.91
N ASP A 286 -8.14 9.12 1.02
CA ASP A 286 -6.86 9.81 1.03
C ASP A 286 -7.01 11.28 0.65
N THR A 287 -6.03 12.06 1.08
CA THR A 287 -5.97 13.48 0.79
C THR A 287 -4.56 13.92 0.44
N VAL A 288 -4.48 14.95 -0.41
CA VAL A 288 -3.23 15.66 -0.63
C VAL A 288 -3.26 16.96 0.17
N GLU A 289 -2.24 17.16 1.00
CA GLU A 289 -2.06 18.36 1.81
C GLU A 289 -0.87 19.20 1.31
N VAL A 290 -1.19 20.35 0.73
CA VAL A 290 -0.20 21.29 0.22
C VAL A 290 0.04 22.38 1.27
N GLN A 291 1.29 22.55 1.70
CA GLN A 291 1.69 23.68 2.53
C GLN A 291 1.66 24.96 1.67
N GLY A 292 0.62 25.77 1.85
CA GLY A 292 0.33 26.94 1.03
C GLY A 292 -1.14 27.02 0.61
N LEU A 293 -1.54 28.18 0.08
CA LEU A 293 -2.90 28.38 -0.42
C LEU A 293 -3.02 27.93 -1.88
N VAL A 294 -3.75 26.84 -2.10
CA VAL A 294 -4.07 26.34 -3.44
C VAL A 294 -5.24 27.13 -3.99
N SER A 295 -4.98 27.89 -5.05
CA SER A 295 -5.97 28.78 -5.69
C SER A 295 -6.83 28.07 -6.73
N ALA A 296 -6.33 26.97 -7.28
CA ALA A 296 -7.03 26.09 -8.21
C ALA A 296 -6.40 24.70 -8.18
N ALA A 297 -7.20 23.66 -8.38
CA ALA A 297 -6.74 22.30 -8.63
C ALA A 297 -7.64 21.62 -9.67
N SER A 298 -7.07 20.72 -10.47
CA SER A 298 -7.78 19.92 -11.45
C SER A 298 -7.06 18.59 -11.65
N LEU A 299 -7.81 17.51 -11.83
CA LEU A 299 -7.29 16.20 -12.22
C LEU A 299 -7.64 15.94 -13.69
N ASP A 300 -6.64 15.71 -14.54
CA ASP A 300 -6.80 15.36 -15.95
C ASP A 300 -6.06 14.03 -16.22
N GLY A 301 -6.83 12.97 -16.49
CA GLY A 301 -6.31 11.60 -16.36
C GLY A 301 -5.76 11.38 -14.96
N GLU A 302 -4.55 10.83 -14.87
CA GLU A 302 -3.81 10.60 -13.62
C GLU A 302 -3.00 11.84 -13.17
N THR A 303 -3.03 12.96 -13.92
CA THR A 303 -2.24 14.14 -13.58
C THR A 303 -3.06 15.12 -12.74
N LEU A 304 -2.73 15.21 -11.45
CA LEU A 304 -3.22 16.29 -10.60
C LEU A 304 -2.40 17.54 -10.87
N SER A 305 -3.05 18.60 -11.33
CA SER A 305 -2.46 19.94 -11.45
C SER A 305 -3.04 20.86 -10.38
N PHE A 306 -2.19 21.61 -9.66
CA PHE A 306 -2.64 22.58 -8.66
C PHE A 306 -1.79 23.86 -8.72
N VAL A 307 -2.38 24.97 -8.27
CA VAL A 307 -1.77 26.32 -8.40
C VAL A 307 -1.55 26.98 -7.05
N VAL A 308 -0.29 27.24 -6.72
CA VAL A 308 0.15 27.99 -5.54
C VAL A 308 0.93 29.21 -6.00
N ASP A 309 0.62 30.40 -5.46
CA ASP A 309 1.26 31.68 -5.82
C ASP A 309 1.35 31.98 -7.33
N GLY A 310 0.39 31.46 -8.11
CA GLY A 310 0.33 31.63 -9.56
C GLY A 310 1.23 30.70 -10.37
N VAL A 311 1.94 29.77 -9.72
CA VAL A 311 2.73 28.70 -10.34
C VAL A 311 1.92 27.41 -10.34
N THR A 312 1.91 26.71 -11.48
CA THR A 312 1.26 25.39 -11.62
C THR A 312 2.27 24.29 -11.30
N HIS A 313 1.89 23.42 -10.38
CA HIS A 313 2.59 22.21 -9.99
C HIS A 313 1.78 21.00 -10.44
N ARG A 314 2.45 19.87 -10.66
CA ARG A 314 1.85 18.62 -11.14
C ARG A 314 2.40 17.44 -10.38
N MET A 315 1.49 16.54 -9.99
CA MET A 315 1.85 15.20 -9.51
C MET A 315 1.01 14.16 -10.24
N THR A 316 1.48 12.93 -10.23
CA THR A 316 0.76 11.78 -10.79
C THR A 316 0.03 11.05 -9.66
N ILE A 317 -1.22 10.66 -9.89
CA ILE A 317 -2.02 9.84 -9.00
C ILE A 317 -2.52 8.65 -9.82
N ASN A 318 -1.82 7.54 -9.70
CA ASN A 318 -2.12 6.34 -10.48
C ASN A 318 -3.53 5.83 -10.16
N GLY A 319 -4.27 5.44 -11.20
CA GLY A 319 -5.63 4.95 -11.04
C GLY A 319 -6.67 6.03 -10.70
N ALA A 320 -6.27 7.28 -10.46
CA ALA A 320 -7.22 8.37 -10.32
C ALA A 320 -7.73 8.79 -11.71
N THR A 321 -8.98 8.47 -12.02
CA THR A 321 -9.60 8.87 -13.30
C THR A 321 -10.62 9.98 -13.11
N ALA A 322 -10.32 11.17 -13.62
CA ALA A 322 -11.22 12.31 -13.83
C ALA A 322 -12.27 12.56 -12.72
N VAL A 323 -11.86 12.45 -11.46
CA VAL A 323 -12.71 12.76 -10.30
C VAL A 323 -12.71 14.28 -10.08
N PRO A 324 -13.86 14.93 -9.81
CA PRO A 324 -13.87 16.33 -9.41
C PRO A 324 -13.04 16.51 -8.13
N VAL A 325 -12.06 17.41 -8.17
CA VAL A 325 -11.26 17.77 -7.01
C VAL A 325 -11.88 18.98 -6.31
N SER A 326 -11.88 18.94 -4.98
CA SER A 326 -12.27 20.05 -4.13
C SER A 326 -11.06 20.50 -3.32
N VAL A 327 -10.89 21.81 -3.18
CA VAL A 327 -9.82 22.40 -2.39
C VAL A 327 -10.42 23.07 -1.18
N THR A 328 -9.94 22.71 0.00
CA THR A 328 -10.30 23.37 1.26
C THR A 328 -9.06 23.95 1.89
N ALA A 329 -8.99 25.28 2.00
CA ALA A 329 -7.96 25.94 2.78
C ALA A 329 -8.25 25.81 4.28
N LYS A 330 -7.27 25.33 5.04
CA LYS A 330 -7.27 25.34 6.50
C LYS A 330 -6.75 26.69 7.02
N ALA A 331 -7.08 27.01 8.27
CA ALA A 331 -6.71 28.28 8.90
C ALA A 331 -5.21 28.39 9.23
N ASP A 332 -4.49 27.27 9.20
CA ASP A 332 -3.05 27.14 9.46
C ASP A 332 -2.18 27.38 8.21
N GLY A 333 -2.80 27.70 7.06
CA GLY A 333 -2.09 27.93 5.80
C GLY A 333 -1.86 26.67 4.97
N VAL A 334 -2.40 25.52 5.37
CA VAL A 334 -2.40 24.28 4.59
C VAL A 334 -3.66 24.20 3.72
N SER A 335 -3.53 23.76 2.48
CA SER A 335 -4.68 23.43 1.62
C SER A 335 -4.82 21.92 1.51
N THR A 336 -6.03 21.42 1.76
CA THR A 336 -6.37 20.01 1.51
C THR A 336 -7.08 19.89 0.18
N ILE A 337 -6.52 19.08 -0.72
CA ILE A 337 -7.16 18.64 -1.95
C ILE A 337 -7.85 17.31 -1.63
N ARG A 338 -9.17 17.27 -1.85
CA ARG A 338 -10.00 16.07 -1.72
C ARG A 338 -10.62 15.71 -3.04
N PHE A 339 -10.77 14.42 -3.25
CA PHE A 339 -11.38 13.86 -4.44
C PHE A 339 -12.83 13.53 -4.11
N SER A 340 -13.77 14.00 -4.93
CA SER A 340 -15.21 13.83 -4.66
C SER A 340 -15.58 12.36 -4.67
N SER A 341 -16.21 11.89 -3.59
CA SER A 341 -16.66 10.51 -3.43
C SER A 341 -17.76 10.17 -4.44
N ASN A 342 -17.61 9.05 -5.15
CA ASN A 342 -18.76 8.30 -5.64
C ASN A 342 -18.74 6.90 -5.00
N ALA A 343 -19.69 6.68 -4.09
CA ALA A 343 -19.84 5.42 -3.38
C ALA A 343 -20.52 4.36 -4.27
N ALA A 344 -19.91 3.18 -4.35
CA ALA A 344 -20.47 1.82 -4.40
C ALA A 344 -21.78 1.53 -5.18
N ALA A 345 -22.15 2.30 -6.21
CA ALA A 345 -23.38 2.02 -6.97
C ALA A 345 -23.28 0.81 -7.92
N PHE A 346 -22.15 0.09 -7.90
CA PHE A 346 -21.73 -0.68 -9.07
C PHE A 346 -20.80 -1.88 -8.79
N GLY A 347 -20.52 -2.18 -7.52
CA GLY A 347 -19.62 -3.26 -7.13
C GLY A 347 -18.91 -3.01 -5.82
N ASP A 348 -18.22 -4.05 -5.34
CA ASP A 348 -17.45 -4.07 -4.11
C ASP A 348 -15.95 -4.26 -4.38
N VAL A 349 -15.10 -3.77 -3.48
CA VAL A 349 -13.67 -4.11 -3.49
C VAL A 349 -13.45 -5.24 -2.51
N VAL A 350 -13.00 -6.39 -3.01
CA VAL A 350 -12.68 -7.56 -2.18
C VAL A 350 -11.19 -7.59 -1.85
N ARG A 351 -10.88 -7.83 -0.58
CA ARG A 351 -9.50 -7.87 -0.05
C ARG A 351 -9.15 -9.20 0.60
N ASP A 352 -10.02 -10.19 0.44
CA ASP A 352 -9.82 -11.54 0.95
C ASP A 352 -10.35 -12.58 -0.04
N LEU A 353 -9.99 -13.83 0.21
CA LEU A 353 -10.46 -14.99 -0.56
C LEU A 353 -11.73 -15.64 0.04
N ALA A 354 -12.31 -15.06 1.10
CA ALA A 354 -13.50 -15.61 1.73
C ALA A 354 -14.75 -15.27 0.91
N GLY A 355 -14.82 -14.05 0.38
CA GLY A 355 -15.89 -13.57 -0.48
C GLY A 355 -15.90 -14.18 -1.89
N ALA A 356 -17.06 -14.19 -2.55
CA ALA A 356 -17.23 -14.75 -3.89
C ALA A 356 -16.25 -14.14 -4.91
N GLY A 357 -16.08 -12.82 -4.89
CA GLY A 357 -15.13 -12.14 -5.79
C GLY A 357 -13.68 -12.58 -5.62
N GLY A 358 -13.21 -12.72 -4.38
CA GLY A 358 -11.86 -13.19 -4.10
C GLY A 358 -11.64 -14.64 -4.53
N GLN A 359 -12.64 -15.51 -4.32
CA GLN A 359 -12.59 -16.89 -4.78
C GLN A 359 -12.51 -17.00 -6.31
N VAL A 360 -13.23 -16.14 -7.05
CA VAL A 360 -13.13 -16.08 -8.51
C VAL A 360 -11.75 -15.64 -8.92
N TYR A 361 -11.26 -14.54 -8.33
CA TYR A 361 -9.94 -14.00 -8.62
C TYR A 361 -8.85 -15.07 -8.45
N ALA A 362 -8.83 -15.75 -7.29
CA ALA A 362 -7.89 -16.83 -7.03
C ALA A 362 -8.05 -18.04 -7.95
N ALA A 363 -9.26 -18.34 -8.43
CA ALA A 363 -9.46 -19.42 -9.39
C ALA A 363 -8.95 -19.08 -10.79
N TYR A 364 -9.07 -17.82 -11.22
CA TYR A 364 -8.50 -17.37 -12.50
C TYR A 364 -6.99 -17.33 -12.44
N ASP A 365 -6.41 -16.85 -11.35
CA ASP A 365 -4.97 -16.91 -11.14
C ASP A 365 -4.47 -18.36 -11.14
N ALA A 366 -5.07 -19.25 -10.34
CA ALA A 366 -4.63 -20.64 -10.25
C ALA A 366 -4.67 -21.38 -11.61
N VAL A 367 -5.71 -21.14 -12.42
CA VAL A 367 -5.91 -21.83 -13.70
C VAL A 367 -5.14 -21.16 -14.83
N PHE A 368 -5.10 -19.83 -14.90
CA PHE A 368 -4.60 -19.11 -16.08
C PHE A 368 -3.31 -18.32 -15.81
N GLY A 369 -2.94 -18.09 -14.55
CA GLY A 369 -1.79 -17.26 -14.17
C GLY A 369 -1.96 -15.80 -14.60
N ARG A 370 -3.20 -15.31 -14.59
CA ARG A 370 -3.58 -13.94 -14.94
C ARG A 370 -4.77 -13.47 -14.12
N ASP A 371 -4.92 -12.17 -14.04
CA ASP A 371 -6.10 -11.54 -13.46
C ASP A 371 -7.38 -11.88 -14.24
N ALA A 372 -8.47 -12.04 -13.48
CA ALA A 372 -9.81 -12.07 -14.04
C ALA A 372 -10.20 -10.67 -14.52
N THR A 373 -10.78 -10.58 -15.72
CA THR A 373 -11.40 -9.34 -16.20
C THR A 373 -12.63 -8.97 -15.35
N GLY A 374 -13.06 -7.70 -15.39
CA GLY A 374 -14.24 -7.26 -14.65
C GLY A 374 -15.50 -8.09 -14.95
N LEU A 375 -15.70 -8.50 -16.20
CA LEU A 375 -16.82 -9.37 -16.59
C LEU A 375 -16.69 -10.81 -16.07
N GLU A 376 -15.46 -11.34 -16.02
CA GLU A 376 -15.18 -12.65 -15.45
C GLU A 376 -15.43 -12.66 -13.93
N LEU A 377 -15.07 -11.57 -13.25
CA LEU A 377 -15.36 -11.32 -11.84
C LEU A 377 -16.86 -11.16 -11.59
N GLU A 378 -17.56 -10.32 -12.36
CA GLU A 378 -19.02 -10.11 -12.27
C GLU A 378 -19.75 -11.46 -12.35
N ARG A 379 -19.51 -12.22 -13.43
CA ARG A 379 -20.21 -13.48 -13.69
C ARG A 379 -19.82 -14.57 -12.70
N GLY A 380 -18.54 -14.66 -12.36
CA GLY A 380 -18.04 -15.64 -11.40
C GLY A 380 -18.61 -15.40 -10.01
N ALA A 381 -18.60 -14.15 -9.55
CA ALA A 381 -19.06 -13.79 -8.21
C ALA A 381 -20.57 -13.98 -8.08
N ALA A 382 -21.33 -13.58 -9.10
CA ALA A 382 -22.77 -13.85 -9.18
C ALA A 382 -23.09 -15.36 -9.18
N ALA A 383 -22.31 -16.17 -9.91
CA ALA A 383 -22.52 -17.63 -9.92
C ALA A 383 -22.28 -18.26 -8.55
N LEU A 384 -21.21 -17.86 -7.85
CA LEU A 384 -20.92 -18.30 -6.48
C LEU A 384 -21.98 -17.82 -5.48
N GLY A 385 -22.39 -16.56 -5.56
CA GLY A 385 -23.50 -16.00 -4.76
C GLY A 385 -24.83 -16.71 -4.98
N GLY A 386 -25.08 -17.18 -6.22
CA GLY A 386 -26.23 -18.00 -6.60
C GLY A 386 -26.14 -19.47 -6.19
N GLY A 387 -25.07 -19.89 -5.50
CA GLY A 387 -24.90 -21.25 -4.95
C GLY A 387 -24.07 -22.20 -5.81
N THR A 388 -23.41 -21.73 -6.87
CA THR A 388 -22.41 -22.53 -7.60
C THR A 388 -21.19 -22.74 -6.71
N SER A 389 -20.69 -23.97 -6.60
CA SER A 389 -19.45 -24.20 -5.83
C SER A 389 -18.22 -23.73 -6.60
N LEU A 390 -17.15 -23.35 -5.90
CA LEU A 390 -15.87 -22.99 -6.52
C LEU A 390 -15.32 -24.11 -7.41
N ALA A 391 -15.50 -25.37 -7.02
CA ALA A 391 -15.10 -26.52 -7.84
C ALA A 391 -15.90 -26.64 -9.15
N ALA A 392 -17.19 -26.28 -9.13
CA ALA A 392 -18.02 -26.25 -10.33
C ALA A 392 -17.64 -25.08 -11.24
N LEU A 393 -17.33 -23.90 -10.67
CA LEU A 393 -16.77 -22.78 -11.42
C LEU A 393 -15.42 -23.16 -12.04
N ALA A 394 -14.49 -23.73 -11.28
CA ALA A 394 -13.21 -24.21 -11.78
C ALA A 394 -13.37 -25.24 -12.91
N THR A 395 -14.39 -26.10 -12.83
CA THR A 395 -14.72 -27.04 -13.91
C THR A 395 -15.14 -26.31 -15.19
N SER A 396 -15.90 -25.22 -15.09
CA SER A 396 -16.26 -24.41 -16.26
C SER A 396 -15.07 -23.64 -16.82
N LEU A 397 -14.16 -23.14 -15.97
CA LEU A 397 -12.89 -22.53 -16.40
C LEU A 397 -12.02 -23.52 -17.18
N LEU A 398 -11.88 -24.75 -16.69
CA LEU A 398 -11.13 -25.80 -17.38
C LEU A 398 -11.79 -26.21 -18.72
N ALA A 399 -13.12 -26.12 -18.82
CA ALA A 399 -13.87 -26.39 -20.05
C ALA A 399 -13.86 -25.21 -21.03
N SER A 400 -13.40 -24.03 -20.63
CA SER A 400 -13.31 -22.86 -21.50
C SER A 400 -12.29 -23.08 -22.62
N PRO A 401 -12.35 -22.33 -23.74
CA PRO A 401 -11.36 -22.42 -24.79
C PRO A 401 -9.92 -22.24 -24.29
N GLU A 402 -9.70 -21.31 -23.36
CA GLU A 402 -8.41 -21.05 -22.72
C GLU A 402 -7.98 -22.22 -21.84
N GLY A 403 -8.90 -22.76 -21.03
CA GLY A 403 -8.65 -23.92 -20.17
C GLY A 403 -8.33 -25.18 -20.97
N GLN A 404 -9.04 -25.41 -22.08
CA GLN A 404 -8.76 -26.53 -22.99
C GLN A 404 -7.42 -26.37 -23.70
N ALA A 405 -7.02 -25.14 -24.04
CA ALA A 405 -5.72 -24.88 -24.66
C ALA A 405 -4.56 -25.19 -23.70
N LEU A 406 -4.73 -24.90 -22.40
CA LEU A 406 -3.70 -25.15 -21.38
C LEU A 406 -3.70 -26.60 -20.85
N TYR A 407 -4.89 -27.19 -20.63
CA TYR A 407 -5.03 -28.42 -19.84
C TYR A 407 -5.70 -29.59 -20.59
N GLY A 408 -6.32 -29.33 -21.75
CA GLY A 408 -7.24 -30.28 -22.40
C GLY A 408 -6.63 -31.62 -22.80
N SER A 409 -5.33 -31.64 -23.13
CA SER A 409 -4.60 -32.87 -23.52
C SER A 409 -3.73 -33.46 -22.41
N LEU A 410 -3.65 -32.82 -21.24
CA LEU A 410 -2.75 -33.23 -20.17
C LEU A 410 -3.32 -34.45 -19.42
N ASP A 411 -2.46 -35.42 -19.10
CA ASP A 411 -2.79 -36.47 -18.14
C ASP A 411 -2.83 -35.92 -16.69
N ASN A 412 -3.16 -36.75 -15.70
CA ASN A 412 -3.32 -36.28 -14.32
C ASN A 412 -2.03 -35.72 -13.72
N ALA A 413 -0.88 -36.34 -14.00
CA ALA A 413 0.41 -35.88 -13.48
C ALA A 413 0.84 -34.57 -14.14
N ALA A 414 0.71 -34.47 -15.47
CA ALA A 414 1.01 -33.26 -16.20
C ALA A 414 0.05 -32.11 -15.83
N PHE A 415 -1.22 -32.39 -15.61
CA PHE A 415 -2.21 -31.42 -15.15
C PHE A 415 -1.84 -30.81 -13.79
N VAL A 416 -1.52 -31.64 -12.80
CA VAL A 416 -1.11 -31.17 -11.46
C VAL A 416 0.17 -30.34 -11.56
N ASN A 417 1.17 -30.83 -12.31
CA ASN A 417 2.42 -30.09 -12.51
C ASN A 417 2.19 -28.74 -13.20
N GLN A 418 1.27 -28.68 -14.17
CA GLN A 418 0.92 -27.43 -14.84
C GLN A 418 0.30 -26.43 -13.85
N LEU A 419 -0.59 -26.87 -12.95
CA LEU A 419 -1.17 -25.99 -11.92
C LEU A 419 -0.14 -25.44 -10.93
N TYR A 420 0.86 -26.22 -10.54
CA TYR A 420 1.98 -25.69 -9.72
C TYR A 420 2.75 -24.59 -10.46
N GLN A 421 2.89 -24.71 -11.78
CA GLN A 421 3.59 -23.71 -12.59
C GLN A 421 2.74 -22.46 -12.81
N THR A 422 1.45 -22.61 -13.15
CA THR A 422 0.57 -21.48 -13.46
C THR A 422 0.11 -20.75 -12.20
N GLY A 423 -0.34 -21.49 -11.19
CA GLY A 423 -0.99 -20.94 -10.01
C GLY A 423 -0.10 -20.80 -8.79
N LEU A 424 1.14 -21.31 -8.80
CA LEU A 424 2.08 -21.13 -7.69
C LEU A 424 3.47 -20.67 -8.17
N GLY A 425 3.64 -20.44 -9.48
CA GLY A 425 4.89 -19.94 -10.06
C GLY A 425 6.13 -20.83 -9.85
N ARG A 426 5.95 -22.12 -9.53
CA ARG A 426 7.09 -23.00 -9.18
C ARG A 426 6.91 -24.44 -9.66
N ALA A 427 8.01 -25.20 -9.58
CA ALA A 427 7.95 -26.65 -9.75
C ALA A 427 7.20 -27.33 -8.60
N ALA A 428 6.44 -28.38 -8.94
CA ALA A 428 5.72 -29.18 -7.98
C ALA A 428 6.67 -29.87 -7.01
N ASP A 429 6.35 -29.84 -5.72
CA ASP A 429 7.06 -30.66 -4.75
C ASP A 429 6.61 -32.13 -4.90
N PRO A 430 7.53 -33.11 -4.80
CA PRO A 430 7.19 -34.51 -5.12
C PRO A 430 6.08 -35.12 -4.26
N GLN A 431 5.92 -34.64 -3.03
CA GLN A 431 4.95 -35.20 -2.07
C GLN A 431 3.54 -34.64 -2.30
N GLY A 432 3.40 -33.33 -2.45
CA GLY A 432 2.14 -32.66 -2.75
C GLY A 432 1.59 -33.09 -4.11
N ALA A 433 2.45 -33.16 -5.13
CA ALA A 433 2.06 -33.66 -6.45
C ALA A 433 1.51 -35.10 -6.39
N ALA A 434 2.18 -35.99 -5.65
CA ALA A 434 1.73 -37.39 -5.52
C ALA A 434 0.34 -37.50 -4.86
N GLY A 435 0.03 -36.63 -3.89
CA GLY A 435 -1.29 -36.57 -3.26
C GLY A 435 -2.40 -36.20 -4.23
N TRP A 436 -2.22 -35.12 -4.99
CA TRP A 436 -3.21 -34.67 -5.97
C TRP A 436 -3.38 -35.65 -7.13
N VAL A 437 -2.29 -36.26 -7.60
CA VAL A 437 -2.36 -37.29 -8.66
C VAL A 437 -3.14 -38.52 -8.17
N ALA A 438 -2.87 -39.00 -6.95
CA ALA A 438 -3.60 -40.12 -6.38
C ALA A 438 -5.11 -39.82 -6.21
N PHE A 439 -5.45 -38.58 -5.85
CA PHE A 439 -6.83 -38.12 -5.78
C PHE A 439 -7.54 -38.17 -7.14
N LEU A 440 -6.88 -37.68 -8.20
CA LEU A 440 -7.42 -37.73 -9.56
C LEU A 440 -7.52 -39.17 -10.10
N ASP A 441 -6.53 -40.01 -9.83
CA ASP A 441 -6.52 -41.43 -10.25
C ASP A 441 -7.60 -42.25 -9.54
N ALA A 442 -8.03 -41.82 -8.34
CA ALA A 442 -9.16 -42.39 -7.61
C ALA A 442 -10.53 -41.89 -8.12
N GLY A 443 -10.56 -41.01 -9.14
CA GLY A 443 -11.78 -40.48 -9.74
C GLY A 443 -12.22 -39.11 -9.21
N GLY A 444 -11.35 -38.40 -8.47
CA GLY A 444 -11.58 -37.01 -8.07
C GLY A 444 -11.68 -36.06 -9.26
N ALA A 445 -12.46 -34.97 -9.12
CA ALA A 445 -12.65 -34.00 -10.19
C ALA A 445 -11.50 -32.99 -10.26
N ARG A 446 -11.08 -32.62 -11.49
CA ARG A 446 -10.05 -31.58 -11.69
C ARG A 446 -10.46 -30.22 -11.13
N GLY A 447 -11.74 -29.87 -11.14
CA GLY A 447 -12.24 -28.64 -10.52
C GLY A 447 -12.04 -28.60 -9.00
N GLU A 448 -12.04 -29.75 -8.32
CA GLU A 448 -11.75 -29.82 -6.88
C GLU A 448 -10.27 -29.59 -6.60
N VAL A 449 -9.39 -30.09 -7.47
CA VAL A 449 -7.95 -29.82 -7.39
C VAL A 449 -7.68 -28.33 -7.57
N VAL A 450 -8.26 -27.71 -8.60
CA VAL A 450 -8.12 -26.26 -8.84
C VAL A 450 -8.62 -25.45 -7.63
N ALA A 451 -9.80 -25.76 -7.10
CA ALA A 451 -10.32 -25.05 -5.92
C ALA A 451 -9.37 -25.19 -4.71
N GLY A 452 -8.73 -26.35 -4.56
CA GLY A 452 -7.70 -26.58 -3.54
C GLY A 452 -6.43 -25.74 -3.73
N PHE A 453 -5.99 -25.53 -4.98
CA PHE A 453 -4.85 -24.65 -5.29
C PHE A 453 -5.23 -23.18 -5.09
N ALA A 454 -6.37 -22.75 -5.65
CA ALA A 454 -6.87 -21.38 -5.59
C ALA A 454 -6.94 -20.87 -4.15
N LEU A 455 -7.46 -21.70 -3.22
CA LEU A 455 -7.61 -21.35 -1.81
C LEU A 455 -6.48 -21.90 -0.92
N SER A 456 -5.37 -22.35 -1.50
CA SER A 456 -4.24 -22.82 -0.72
C SER A 456 -3.58 -21.66 0.04
N THR A 457 -2.98 -21.95 1.20
CA THR A 457 -2.24 -20.94 1.97
C THR A 457 -1.12 -20.30 1.16
N GLU A 458 -0.49 -21.07 0.27
CA GLU A 458 0.56 -20.58 -0.60
C GLU A 458 0.03 -19.61 -1.65
N ASN A 459 -1.06 -19.96 -2.33
CA ASN A 459 -1.67 -19.06 -3.30
C ASN A 459 -2.23 -17.79 -2.63
N ALA A 460 -2.83 -17.94 -1.45
CA ALA A 460 -3.29 -16.80 -0.66
C ALA A 460 -2.14 -15.85 -0.26
N ALA A 461 -0.94 -16.38 -0.01
CA ALA A 461 0.24 -15.57 0.25
C ALA A 461 0.79 -14.89 -1.01
N GLN A 462 0.69 -15.55 -2.18
CA GLN A 462 1.07 -14.96 -3.47
C GLN A 462 0.15 -13.83 -3.89
N LEU A 463 -1.16 -13.99 -3.67
CA LEU A 463 -2.18 -12.99 -3.98
C LEU A 463 -2.33 -11.91 -2.89
N ALA A 464 -1.60 -12.02 -1.77
CA ALA A 464 -1.70 -11.07 -0.67
C ALA A 464 -1.37 -9.63 -1.08
N PRO A 465 -0.34 -9.35 -1.93
CA PRO A 465 -0.10 -8.01 -2.44
C PRO A 465 -1.27 -7.45 -3.26
N GLU A 466 -1.85 -8.26 -4.16
CA GLU A 466 -2.96 -7.85 -5.03
C GLU A 466 -4.25 -7.68 -4.23
N LEU A 467 -4.52 -8.54 -3.26
CA LEU A 467 -5.66 -8.44 -2.36
C LEU A 467 -5.51 -7.30 -1.33
N ALA A 468 -4.29 -6.91 -0.99
CA ALA A 468 -4.04 -5.72 -0.17
C ALA A 468 -4.44 -4.43 -0.90
N VAL A 469 -4.13 -4.33 -2.20
CA VAL A 469 -4.64 -3.27 -3.10
C VAL A 469 -6.16 -3.34 -3.22
N GLY A 470 -6.69 -4.57 -3.35
CA GLY A 470 -8.11 -4.86 -3.44
C GLY A 470 -8.57 -5.05 -4.88
N VAL A 471 -9.36 -6.09 -5.08
CA VAL A 471 -9.90 -6.47 -6.39
C VAL A 471 -11.31 -5.92 -6.53
N PHE A 472 -11.54 -5.05 -7.52
CA PHE A 472 -12.88 -4.56 -7.80
C PHE A 472 -13.74 -5.64 -8.46
N VAL A 473 -14.90 -5.92 -7.86
CA VAL A 473 -15.86 -6.93 -8.32
C VAL A 473 -17.15 -6.20 -8.66
N PRO A 474 -17.50 -6.09 -9.95
CA PRO A 474 -18.73 -5.42 -10.35
C PRO A 474 -19.97 -6.11 -9.76
N ASP A 475 -20.93 -5.30 -9.35
CA ASP A 475 -22.28 -5.76 -8.99
C ASP A 475 -23.03 -6.15 -10.26
N ALA A 476 -23.56 -7.37 -10.30
CA ALA A 476 -24.14 -7.95 -11.51
C ALA A 476 -25.45 -7.26 -11.89
N GLU A 477 -26.27 -6.92 -10.91
CA GLU A 477 -27.52 -6.19 -11.07
C GLU A 477 -27.28 -4.78 -11.62
N ALA A 478 -26.33 -4.04 -11.06
CA ALA A 478 -25.93 -2.72 -11.52
C ALA A 478 -25.31 -2.75 -12.92
N ALA A 479 -24.46 -3.74 -13.20
CA ALA A 479 -23.88 -3.94 -14.53
C ALA A 479 -24.96 -4.23 -15.58
N ALA A 480 -25.97 -5.04 -15.25
CA ALA A 480 -27.10 -5.29 -16.13
C ALA A 480 -27.95 -4.03 -16.38
N VAL A 481 -28.18 -3.21 -15.35
CA VAL A 481 -28.86 -1.92 -15.50
C VAL A 481 -28.07 -1.00 -16.42
N ALA A 482 -26.75 -0.92 -16.26
CA ALA A 482 -25.90 -0.08 -17.10
C ALA A 482 -25.90 -0.54 -18.57
N ARG A 483 -25.85 -1.85 -18.82
CA ARG A 483 -26.00 -2.40 -20.18
C ARG A 483 -27.34 -2.04 -20.81
N LEU A 484 -28.43 -1.99 -20.03
CA LEU A 484 -29.71 -1.47 -20.52
C LEU A 484 -29.67 0.04 -20.81
N TYR A 485 -28.99 0.86 -19.99
CA TYR A 485 -28.80 2.28 -20.28
C TYR A 485 -28.04 2.50 -21.58
N HIS A 486 -26.91 1.81 -21.79
CA HIS A 486 -26.18 1.90 -23.04
C HIS A 486 -26.98 1.36 -24.21
N GLY A 487 -27.54 0.16 -24.10
CA GLY A 487 -28.26 -0.50 -25.19
C GLY A 487 -29.55 0.20 -25.60
N LEU A 488 -30.35 0.73 -24.66
CA LEU A 488 -31.66 1.34 -24.96
C LEU A 488 -31.62 2.86 -25.05
N LEU A 489 -30.77 3.53 -24.26
CA LEU A 489 -30.72 4.98 -24.17
C LEU A 489 -29.46 5.58 -24.82
N GLY A 490 -28.46 4.75 -25.15
CA GLY A 490 -27.23 5.20 -25.81
C GLY A 490 -26.36 6.08 -24.94
N ARG A 491 -26.49 6.00 -23.61
CA ARG A 491 -25.73 6.80 -22.65
C ARG A 491 -25.50 6.03 -21.35
N ALA A 492 -24.57 6.52 -20.54
CA ALA A 492 -24.38 6.09 -19.16
C ALA A 492 -25.63 6.37 -18.29
N PRO A 493 -25.89 5.54 -17.26
CA PRO A 493 -26.82 5.90 -16.19
C PRO A 493 -26.36 7.17 -15.44
N ASP A 494 -27.29 7.87 -14.80
CA ASP A 494 -26.98 8.74 -13.67
C ASP A 494 -27.04 7.95 -12.36
N ALA A 495 -26.33 8.38 -11.32
CA ALA A 495 -26.21 7.62 -10.08
C ALA A 495 -27.53 7.39 -9.34
N ALA A 496 -28.46 8.36 -9.38
CA ALA A 496 -29.76 8.19 -8.75
C ALA A 496 -30.60 7.15 -9.49
N GLY A 497 -30.60 7.19 -10.82
CA GLY A 497 -31.24 6.20 -11.68
C GLY A 497 -30.67 4.80 -11.47
N LEU A 498 -29.35 4.68 -11.50
CA LEU A 498 -28.67 3.39 -11.28
C LEU A 498 -28.98 2.79 -9.91
N ALA A 499 -28.82 3.56 -8.84
CA ALA A 499 -29.08 3.07 -7.49
C ALA A 499 -30.55 2.62 -7.32
N SER A 500 -31.49 3.38 -7.89
CA SER A 500 -32.91 3.06 -7.84
C SER A 500 -33.26 1.75 -8.58
N TRP A 501 -32.69 1.55 -9.76
CA TRP A 501 -32.94 0.34 -10.55
C TRP A 501 -32.26 -0.90 -9.97
N THR A 502 -31.02 -0.74 -9.49
CA THR A 502 -30.27 -1.81 -8.82
C THR A 502 -31.01 -2.29 -7.57
N ALA A 503 -31.42 -1.35 -6.69
CA ALA A 503 -32.22 -1.68 -5.51
C ALA A 503 -33.58 -2.33 -5.86
N SER A 504 -34.15 -2.03 -7.03
CA SER A 504 -35.37 -2.69 -7.50
C SER A 504 -35.10 -4.16 -7.87
N LEU A 505 -33.98 -4.46 -8.53
CA LEU A 505 -33.58 -5.82 -8.86
C LEU A 505 -33.26 -6.63 -7.60
N GLU A 506 -32.49 -6.06 -6.68
CA GLU A 506 -32.21 -6.64 -5.36
C GLU A 506 -33.51 -6.89 -4.55
N GLY A 507 -34.49 -6.01 -4.70
CA GLY A 507 -35.84 -6.14 -4.14
C GLY A 507 -36.73 -7.21 -4.81
N GLY A 508 -36.20 -7.95 -5.79
CA GLY A 508 -36.87 -9.05 -6.48
C GLY A 508 -37.59 -8.67 -7.77
N ALA A 509 -37.38 -7.46 -8.31
CA ALA A 509 -37.83 -7.14 -9.66
C ALA A 509 -37.04 -7.96 -10.70
N THR A 510 -37.65 -8.17 -11.87
CA THR A 510 -36.96 -8.85 -12.97
C THR A 510 -36.26 -7.83 -13.87
N LEU A 511 -35.15 -8.22 -14.50
CA LEU A 511 -34.52 -7.38 -15.52
C LEU A 511 -35.48 -7.06 -16.67
N THR A 512 -36.38 -8.00 -17.01
CA THR A 512 -37.48 -7.78 -17.97
C THR A 512 -38.37 -6.61 -17.57
N SER A 513 -38.78 -6.53 -16.30
CA SER A 513 -39.59 -5.39 -15.83
C SER A 513 -38.85 -4.06 -15.84
N VAL A 514 -37.52 -4.06 -15.62
CA VAL A 514 -36.69 -2.86 -15.74
C VAL A 514 -36.57 -2.44 -17.20
N ALA A 515 -36.28 -3.36 -18.12
CA ALA A 515 -36.22 -3.09 -19.55
C ALA A 515 -37.57 -2.59 -20.11
N ASP A 516 -38.70 -3.16 -19.68
CA ASP A 516 -40.03 -2.66 -20.02
C ASP A 516 -40.24 -1.21 -19.53
N ALA A 517 -39.77 -0.87 -18.32
CA ALA A 517 -39.84 0.48 -17.79
C ALA A 517 -39.01 1.48 -18.60
N PHE A 518 -37.83 1.09 -19.08
CA PHE A 518 -37.01 1.90 -19.98
C PHE A 518 -37.74 2.14 -21.31
N LEU A 519 -38.29 1.09 -21.92
CA LEU A 519 -38.98 1.16 -23.20
C LEU A 519 -40.23 2.06 -23.17
N ILE A 520 -40.94 2.14 -22.03
CA ILE A 520 -42.09 3.04 -21.88
C ILE A 520 -41.72 4.42 -21.33
N SER A 521 -40.46 4.64 -20.95
CA SER A 521 -40.01 5.91 -20.39
C SER A 521 -40.18 7.05 -21.39
N GLY A 522 -40.47 8.25 -20.89
CA GLY A 522 -40.55 9.44 -21.74
C GLY A 522 -39.23 9.72 -22.49
N GLU A 523 -38.10 9.35 -21.88
CA GLU A 523 -36.77 9.48 -22.48
C GLU A 523 -36.61 8.58 -23.70
N TYR A 524 -36.88 7.27 -23.56
CA TYR A 524 -36.78 6.34 -24.69
C TYR A 524 -37.75 6.71 -25.81
N GLN A 525 -38.99 7.08 -25.48
CA GLN A 525 -39.99 7.48 -26.48
C GLN A 525 -39.60 8.77 -27.22
N ALA A 526 -38.88 9.69 -26.57
CA ALA A 526 -38.34 10.88 -27.21
C ALA A 526 -37.16 10.57 -28.14
N ARG A 527 -36.29 9.63 -27.76
CA ARG A 527 -35.13 9.20 -28.55
C ARG A 527 -35.53 8.35 -29.76
N SER A 528 -36.45 7.42 -29.56
CA SER A 528 -36.76 6.33 -30.49
C SER A 528 -38.27 6.22 -30.79
N PRO A 529 -38.91 7.29 -31.31
CA PRO A 529 -40.35 7.32 -31.49
C PRO A 529 -40.81 6.35 -32.58
N GLY A 530 -41.65 5.38 -32.20
CA GLY A 530 -42.40 4.54 -33.15
C GLY A 530 -41.55 3.63 -34.04
N LEU A 531 -40.40 3.14 -33.55
CA LEU A 531 -39.55 2.23 -34.34
C LEU A 531 -40.29 0.97 -34.80
N SER A 532 -40.01 0.54 -36.03
CA SER A 532 -40.36 -0.82 -36.50
C SER A 532 -39.53 -1.88 -35.76
N ASN A 533 -39.92 -3.14 -35.83
CA ASN A 533 -39.14 -4.23 -35.20
C ASN A 533 -37.70 -4.27 -35.74
N THR A 534 -37.54 -4.12 -37.06
CA THR A 534 -36.22 -4.08 -37.70
C THR A 534 -35.39 -2.89 -37.21
N ALA A 535 -35.96 -1.68 -37.22
CA ALA A 535 -35.25 -0.49 -36.77
C ALA A 535 -34.90 -0.54 -35.27
N PHE A 536 -35.71 -1.22 -34.45
CA PHE A 536 -35.42 -1.46 -33.04
C PHE A 536 -34.23 -2.41 -32.84
N VAL A 537 -34.19 -3.53 -33.58
CA VAL A 537 -33.05 -4.45 -33.54
C VAL A 537 -31.78 -3.77 -34.04
N ASP A 538 -31.87 -3.00 -35.13
CA ASP A 538 -30.72 -2.25 -35.67
C ASP A 538 -30.18 -1.23 -34.66
N ALA A 539 -31.06 -0.50 -33.98
CA ALA A 539 -30.65 0.46 -32.94
C ALA A 539 -29.93 -0.24 -31.77
N LEU A 540 -30.50 -1.33 -31.25
CA LEU A 540 -29.89 -2.11 -30.18
C LEU A 540 -28.51 -2.66 -30.55
N TYR A 541 -28.33 -3.15 -31.79
CA TYR A 541 -27.04 -3.65 -32.25
C TYR A 541 -25.99 -2.54 -32.30
N ASN A 542 -26.35 -1.35 -32.78
CA ASN A 542 -25.41 -0.23 -32.83
C ASN A 542 -25.07 0.26 -31.41
N ASP A 543 -26.06 0.38 -30.54
CA ASP A 543 -25.88 0.93 -29.19
C ASP A 543 -25.22 -0.06 -28.22
N ALA A 544 -25.56 -1.35 -28.29
CA ALA A 544 -25.04 -2.37 -27.37
C ALA A 544 -23.82 -3.13 -27.90
N LEU A 545 -23.64 -3.24 -29.22
CA LEU A 545 -22.56 -4.02 -29.84
C LEU A 545 -21.62 -3.16 -30.71
N GLY A 546 -21.93 -1.88 -30.93
CA GLY A 546 -21.10 -0.99 -31.74
C GLY A 546 -21.08 -1.31 -33.24
N ARG A 547 -22.01 -2.13 -33.72
CA ARG A 547 -22.06 -2.58 -35.12
C ARG A 547 -23.48 -2.78 -35.62
N THR A 548 -23.64 -2.85 -36.95
CA THR A 548 -24.91 -3.29 -37.55
C THR A 548 -25.11 -4.80 -37.41
N PRO A 549 -26.36 -5.29 -37.32
CA PRO A 549 -26.61 -6.73 -37.30
C PRO A 549 -26.19 -7.37 -38.61
N ASP A 550 -25.56 -8.55 -38.50
CA ASP A 550 -25.38 -9.43 -39.64
C ASP A 550 -26.74 -10.01 -40.08
N THR A 551 -26.75 -10.62 -41.27
CA THR A 551 -28.00 -11.14 -41.86
C THR A 551 -28.68 -12.19 -40.98
N ALA A 552 -27.92 -13.04 -40.27
CA ALA A 552 -28.49 -14.07 -39.43
C ALA A 552 -29.07 -13.48 -38.14
N GLY A 553 -28.32 -12.58 -37.48
CA GLY A 553 -28.76 -11.87 -36.29
C GLY A 553 -30.02 -11.03 -36.54
N ALA A 554 -30.05 -10.28 -37.65
CA ALA A 554 -31.23 -9.50 -38.03
C ALA A 554 -32.46 -10.40 -38.25
N VAL A 555 -32.33 -11.50 -38.98
CA VAL A 555 -33.43 -12.44 -39.22
C VAL A 555 -33.90 -13.11 -37.93
N GLY A 556 -32.98 -13.58 -37.09
CA GLY A 556 -33.30 -14.27 -35.84
C GLY A 556 -34.14 -13.40 -34.89
N TRP A 557 -33.66 -12.20 -34.56
CA TRP A 557 -34.39 -11.32 -33.63
C TRP A 557 -35.73 -10.82 -34.18
N ASN A 558 -35.83 -10.58 -35.49
CA ASN A 558 -37.11 -10.22 -36.11
C ASN A 558 -38.11 -11.38 -36.09
N LEU A 559 -37.65 -12.64 -36.20
CA LEU A 559 -38.51 -13.81 -36.05
C LEU A 559 -38.99 -13.99 -34.61
N GLU A 560 -38.14 -13.76 -33.60
CA GLU A 560 -38.55 -13.76 -32.19
C GLU A 560 -39.65 -12.73 -31.93
N LEU A 561 -39.48 -11.49 -32.41
CA LEU A 561 -40.49 -10.44 -32.30
C LEU A 561 -41.79 -10.80 -33.05
N ALA A 562 -41.69 -11.40 -34.23
CA ALA A 562 -42.87 -11.86 -34.99
C ALA A 562 -43.56 -13.06 -34.32
N GLY A 563 -42.81 -13.88 -33.58
CA GLY A 563 -43.28 -15.01 -32.78
C GLY A 563 -43.93 -14.61 -31.45
N GLY A 564 -43.90 -13.31 -31.10
CA GLY A 564 -44.55 -12.75 -29.91
C GLY A 564 -43.61 -12.47 -28.73
N ALA A 565 -42.30 -12.58 -28.90
CA ALA A 565 -41.34 -12.12 -27.88
C ALA A 565 -41.51 -10.61 -27.63
N SER A 566 -41.42 -10.19 -26.36
CA SER A 566 -41.49 -8.77 -26.04
C SER A 566 -40.22 -8.04 -26.47
N ARG A 567 -40.33 -6.72 -26.70
CA ARG A 567 -39.16 -5.88 -26.96
C ARG A 567 -38.17 -5.87 -25.79
N ALA A 568 -38.63 -5.97 -24.55
CA ALA A 568 -37.76 -6.12 -23.38
C ALA A 568 -36.96 -7.43 -23.43
N THR A 569 -37.60 -8.54 -23.82
CA THR A 569 -36.91 -9.84 -23.98
C THR A 569 -35.78 -9.74 -25.01
N VAL A 570 -36.05 -9.09 -26.16
CA VAL A 570 -35.05 -8.89 -27.21
C VAL A 570 -33.97 -7.89 -26.79
N ALA A 571 -34.32 -6.82 -26.10
CA ALA A 571 -33.36 -5.86 -25.55
C ALA A 571 -32.37 -6.54 -24.61
N ILE A 572 -32.86 -7.34 -23.66
CA ILE A 572 -32.03 -8.11 -22.74
C ILE A 572 -31.18 -9.13 -23.50
N GLY A 573 -31.78 -9.87 -24.44
CA GLY A 573 -31.06 -10.88 -25.23
C GLY A 573 -29.88 -10.32 -26.02
N ILE A 574 -29.95 -9.05 -26.43
CA ILE A 574 -28.85 -8.36 -27.12
C ILE A 574 -27.90 -7.69 -26.11
N ALA A 575 -28.43 -6.88 -25.18
CA ALA A 575 -27.65 -6.07 -24.25
C ALA A 575 -26.89 -6.90 -23.19
N GLU A 576 -27.41 -8.06 -22.79
CA GLU A 576 -26.74 -8.98 -21.86
C GLU A 576 -25.94 -10.08 -22.59
N SER A 577 -25.82 -9.99 -23.92
CA SER A 577 -25.01 -10.94 -24.67
C SER A 577 -23.53 -10.83 -24.28
N ALA A 578 -22.77 -11.93 -24.43
CA ALA A 578 -21.33 -11.90 -24.17
C ALA A 578 -20.60 -10.86 -25.03
N GLU A 579 -21.08 -10.63 -26.25
CA GLU A 579 -20.55 -9.62 -27.16
C GLU A 579 -20.85 -8.20 -26.65
N ALA A 580 -22.06 -7.92 -26.19
CA ALA A 580 -22.41 -6.62 -25.61
C ALA A 580 -21.61 -6.35 -24.34
N ALA A 581 -21.48 -7.35 -23.47
CA ALA A 581 -20.70 -7.23 -22.26
C ALA A 581 -19.22 -6.91 -22.55
N GLN A 582 -18.63 -7.53 -23.59
CA GLN A 582 -17.27 -7.21 -24.03
C GLN A 582 -17.17 -5.83 -24.67
N HIS A 583 -18.12 -5.46 -25.53
CA HIS A 583 -18.12 -4.16 -26.21
C HIS A 583 -18.28 -3.00 -25.23
N LEU A 584 -19.19 -3.16 -24.27
CA LEU A 584 -19.55 -2.14 -23.29
C LEU A 584 -18.68 -2.18 -22.04
N ALA A 585 -17.81 -3.17 -21.83
CA ALA A 585 -16.95 -3.26 -20.64
C ALA A 585 -16.24 -1.93 -20.36
N GLY A 586 -15.52 -1.37 -21.34
CA GLY A 586 -14.85 -0.09 -21.22
C GLY A 586 -15.78 1.12 -21.02
N ALA A 587 -16.99 1.10 -21.60
CA ALA A 587 -17.96 2.18 -21.49
C ALA A 587 -18.69 2.17 -20.15
N ILE A 588 -18.98 0.99 -19.62
CA ILE A 588 -19.51 0.80 -18.28
C ILE A 588 -18.39 1.15 -17.31
N GLU A 589 -17.15 0.68 -17.51
CA GLU A 589 -15.90 1.05 -16.81
C GLU A 589 -15.73 2.57 -16.66
N GLN A 590 -16.01 3.32 -17.74
CA GLN A 590 -16.04 4.79 -17.71
C GLN A 590 -17.32 5.37 -17.08
N SER A 591 -18.48 4.74 -17.25
CA SER A 591 -19.74 5.17 -16.63
C SER A 591 -19.74 5.02 -15.10
N TYR A 592 -18.96 4.08 -14.55
CA TYR A 592 -18.65 4.03 -13.11
C TYR A 592 -17.98 5.32 -12.59
N THR A 593 -17.29 6.05 -13.47
CA THR A 593 -16.56 7.30 -13.13
C THR A 593 -17.36 8.56 -13.42
N LEU A 594 -18.28 8.55 -14.40
CA LEU A 594 -18.99 9.73 -14.92
C LEU A 594 -20.43 9.92 -14.41
N ALA A 595 -21.08 8.88 -13.89
CA ALA A 595 -22.49 8.92 -13.48
C ALA A 595 -22.76 9.73 -12.21
N SER A 596 -21.75 10.37 -11.62
CA SER A 596 -21.83 10.86 -10.25
C SER A 596 -20.97 12.08 -9.96
#